data_AF-A0A1F8BZH6-F1
#
_entry.id   AF-A0A1F8BZH6-F1
#
_cell.length_a   1.000
_cell.length_b   1.000
_cell.length_c   1.000
_cell.angle_alpha   90.00
_cell.angle_beta   90.00
_cell.angle_gamma   90.00
#
_symmetry.space_group_name_H-M   'P 1'
#
loop_
_entity.id
_entity.type
_entity.pdbx_description
1 polymer ?
#
loop_
_entity_poly.entity_id
_entity_poly.type
_entity_poly.pdbx_seq_one_letter_code
_entity_poly.pdbx_strand_id
1 'polypeptide(L)'
;MAALFAIELMVDAGMTSDEIYENILKLNSFWFSSTYLTTATYFARQGVAWDKIDAKEVLGADFSSGQGAAKIAKEVGQLPYQNTNTGGSCGS
;
A
#
# COMPACT_ATOMS: atom_id res chain seq x y z
N MET A 1 -12.48 -1.92 5.58
CA MET A 1 -12.85 -1.85 7.02
C MET A 1 -11.81 -2.46 7.96
N ALA A 2 -10.86 -3.28 7.51
CA ALA A 2 -9.83 -3.85 8.40
C ALA A 2 -8.76 -2.84 8.89
N ALA A 3 -8.32 -1.91 8.02
CA ALA A 3 -7.29 -0.92 8.39
C ALA A 3 -7.75 0.07 9.47
N LEU A 4 -9.04 0.41 9.53
CA LEU A 4 -9.58 1.34 10.52
C LEU A 4 -9.45 0.78 11.95
N PHE A 5 -9.83 -0.47 12.16
CA PHE A 5 -9.67 -1.13 13.46
C PHE A 5 -8.21 -1.17 13.92
N ALA A 6 -7.27 -1.45 13.00
CA ALA A 6 -5.84 -1.42 13.31
C ALA A 6 -5.37 -0.01 13.72
N ILE A 7 -5.85 1.04 13.03
CA ILE A 7 -5.57 2.44 13.40
C ILE A 7 -6.12 2.75 14.79
N GLU A 8 -7.38 2.41 15.06
CA GLU A 8 -8.03 2.65 16.36
C GLU A 8 -7.26 1.99 17.50
N LEU A 9 -6.79 0.75 17.32
CA LEU A 9 -5.97 0.05 18.30
C LEU A 9 -4.62 0.75 18.54
N MET A 10 -3.96 1.25 17.49
CA MET A 10 -2.68 1.95 17.64
C MET A 10 -2.84 3.34 18.27
N VAL A 11 -3.95 4.01 17.99
CA VAL A 11 -4.33 5.27 18.67
C VAL A 11 -4.56 5.01 20.16
N ASP A 12 -5.30 3.95 20.52
CA ASP A 12 -5.52 3.55 21.92
C ASP A 12 -4.19 3.19 22.62
N ALA A 13 -3.25 2.57 21.90
CA ALA A 13 -1.90 2.30 22.38
C ALA A 13 -1.00 3.55 22.52
N GLY A 14 -1.47 4.74 22.15
CA GLY A 14 -0.75 6.00 22.29
C GLY A 14 0.37 6.23 21.25
N MET A 15 0.31 5.55 20.10
CA MET A 15 1.29 5.75 19.03
C MET A 15 1.14 7.14 18.38
N THR A 16 2.26 7.70 17.92
CA THR A 16 2.25 8.94 17.13
C THR A 16 1.67 8.71 15.74
N SER A 17 1.20 9.77 15.08
CA SER A 17 0.64 9.66 13.74
C SER A 17 1.62 9.07 12.72
N ASP A 18 2.91 9.41 12.82
CA ASP A 18 3.94 8.91 11.91
C ASP A 18 4.16 7.40 12.11
N GLU A 19 4.21 6.93 13.36
CA GLU A 19 4.27 5.49 13.68
C GLU A 19 3.04 4.74 13.16
N ILE A 20 1.85 5.34 13.26
CA ILE A 20 0.61 4.75 12.74
C ILE A 20 0.70 4.60 11.21
N TYR A 21 1.14 5.64 10.49
CA TYR A 21 1.28 5.56 9.04
C TYR A 21 2.28 4.47 8.62
N GLU A 22 3.45 4.41 9.26
CA GLU A 22 4.46 3.38 9.00
C GLU A 22 3.92 1.96 9.25
N ASN A 23 3.22 1.76 10.36
CA ASN A 23 2.65 0.45 10.70
C ASN A 23 1.50 0.05 9.76
N ILE A 24 0.65 1.00 9.36
CA ILE A 24 -0.41 0.74 8.38
C ILE A 24 0.17 0.45 6.99
N LEU A 25 1.24 1.14 6.58
CA LEU A 25 1.90 0.83 5.31
C LEU A 25 2.42 -0.62 5.32
N LYS A 26 3.07 -1.04 6.39
CA LYS A 26 3.53 -2.44 6.55
C LYS A 26 2.36 -3.41 6.50
N LEU A 27 1.31 -3.16 7.27
CA LEU A 27 0.14 -4.03 7.34
C LEU A 27 -0.58 -4.16 5.99
N ASN A 28 -0.85 -3.03 5.32
CA ASN A 28 -1.46 -3.03 4.00
C ASN A 28 -0.55 -3.67 2.94
N SER A 29 0.78 -3.56 3.07
CA SER A 29 1.71 -4.26 2.18
C SER A 29 1.60 -5.79 2.29
N PHE A 30 1.22 -6.31 3.47
CA PHE A 30 0.91 -7.73 3.63
C PHE A 30 -0.48 -8.08 3.08
N TRP A 31 -1.50 -7.30 3.38
CA TRP A 31 -2.89 -7.57 2.93
C TRP A 31 -3.09 -7.39 1.43
N PHE A 32 -2.37 -6.46 0.80
CA PHE A 32 -2.52 -6.08 -0.60
C PHE A 32 -1.17 -6.12 -1.34
N SER A 33 -0.39 -7.19 -1.12
CA SER A 33 0.97 -7.33 -1.64
C SER A 33 1.13 -7.00 -3.12
N SER A 34 0.20 -7.41 -3.98
CA SER A 34 0.23 -7.09 -5.41
C SER A 34 0.24 -5.58 -5.68
N THR A 35 -0.62 -4.82 -4.98
CA THR A 35 -0.69 -3.36 -5.10
C THR A 35 0.62 -2.72 -4.67
N TYR A 36 1.12 -3.08 -3.48
CA TYR A 36 2.32 -2.45 -2.92
C TYR A 36 3.61 -2.87 -3.65
N LEU A 37 3.70 -4.07 -4.21
CA LEU A 37 4.80 -4.47 -5.10
C LEU A 37 4.78 -3.67 -6.42
N THR A 38 3.58 -3.42 -6.95
CA THR A 38 3.41 -2.58 -8.15
C THR A 38 3.84 -1.14 -7.85
N THR A 39 3.36 -0.57 -6.74
CA THR A 39 3.74 0.76 -6.30
C THR A 39 5.24 0.86 -6.01
N ALA A 40 5.84 -0.12 -5.35
CA ALA A 40 7.28 -0.16 -5.13
C ALA A 40 8.06 -0.18 -6.45
N THR A 41 7.59 -0.94 -7.44
CA THR A 41 8.19 -0.97 -8.78
C THR A 41 8.07 0.39 -9.48
N TYR A 42 6.93 1.08 -9.32
CA TYR A 42 6.70 2.41 -9.87
C TYR A 42 7.74 3.42 -9.36
N PHE A 43 7.96 3.48 -8.04
CA PHE A 43 8.95 4.37 -7.44
C PHE A 43 10.39 3.95 -7.77
N ALA A 44 10.69 2.65 -7.79
CA ALA A 44 12.00 2.14 -8.15
C ALA A 44 12.43 2.54 -9.57
N ARG A 45 11.48 2.56 -10.54
CA ARG A 45 11.73 3.05 -11.90
C ARG A 45 12.06 4.55 -11.97
N GLN A 46 11.69 5.31 -10.93
CA GLN A 46 12.01 6.73 -10.78
C GLN A 46 13.28 6.96 -9.94
N GLY A 47 13.97 5.89 -9.52
CA GLY A 47 15.17 5.97 -8.71
C GLY A 47 14.91 6.26 -7.22
N VAL A 48 13.66 6.12 -6.76
CA VAL A 48 13.29 6.29 -5.34
C VAL A 48 13.23 4.93 -4.68
N ALA A 49 14.04 4.74 -3.62
CA ALA A 49 14.05 3.51 -2.84
C ALA A 49 12.84 3.46 -1.89
N TRP A 50 12.32 2.25 -1.64
CA TRP A 50 11.07 2.04 -0.87
C TRP A 50 11.12 2.63 0.55
N ASP A 51 12.28 2.53 1.20
CA ASP A 51 12.55 3.04 2.55
C ASP A 51 12.65 4.57 2.64
N LYS A 52 12.63 5.27 1.49
CA LYS A 52 12.70 6.74 1.42
C LYS A 52 11.37 7.40 1.06
N ILE A 53 10.33 6.60 0.83
CA ILE A 53 9.01 7.11 0.46
C ILE A 53 8.21 7.39 1.73
N ASP A 54 7.54 8.53 1.76
CA ASP A 54 6.66 8.88 2.86
C ASP A 54 5.46 7.92 2.93
N ALA A 55 5.22 7.32 4.10
CA ALA A 55 4.16 6.34 4.26
C ALA A 55 2.77 6.94 4.00
N LYS A 56 2.55 8.21 4.33
CA LYS A 56 1.27 8.89 4.12
C LYS A 56 1.01 9.15 2.64
N GLU A 57 2.04 9.44 1.84
CA GLU A 57 1.95 9.52 0.38
C GLU A 57 1.45 8.19 -0.20
N VAL A 58 2.11 7.08 0.13
CA VAL A 58 1.73 5.75 -0.40
C VAL A 58 0.36 5.29 0.10
N LEU A 59 -0.01 5.62 1.33
CA LEU A 59 -1.35 5.34 1.88
C LEU A 59 -2.45 6.24 1.31
N GLY A 60 -2.07 7.27 0.55
CA GLY A 60 -2.97 8.20 -0.11
C GLY A 60 -3.78 7.57 -1.25
N ALA A 61 -4.74 8.36 -1.76
CA ALA A 61 -5.66 7.91 -2.79
C ALA A 61 -4.97 7.56 -4.12
N ASP A 62 -3.83 8.18 -4.43
CA ASP A 62 -3.12 7.97 -5.68
C ASP A 62 -2.53 6.56 -5.81
N PHE A 63 -2.26 5.88 -4.68
CA PHE A 63 -1.60 4.58 -4.64
C PHE A 63 -2.44 3.50 -3.94
N SER A 64 -3.14 3.84 -2.85
CA SER A 64 -3.88 2.87 -2.02
C SER A 64 -5.40 2.88 -2.24
N SER A 65 -5.93 3.73 -3.12
CA SER A 65 -7.33 3.60 -3.57
C SER A 65 -7.44 2.59 -4.72
N GLY A 66 -8.63 2.02 -4.93
CA GLY A 66 -8.86 1.11 -6.05
C GLY A 66 -8.60 1.75 -7.42
N GLN A 67 -8.89 3.05 -7.57
CA GLN A 67 -8.64 3.79 -8.82
C GLN A 67 -7.16 4.13 -8.99
N GLY A 68 -6.50 4.58 -7.92
CA GLY A 68 -5.07 4.90 -7.91
C GLY A 68 -4.21 3.67 -8.19
N ALA A 69 -4.44 2.58 -7.45
CA ALA A 69 -3.75 1.30 -7.66
C ALA A 69 -3.92 0.78 -9.10
N ALA A 70 -5.12 0.88 -9.67
CA ALA A 70 -5.38 0.46 -11.05
C ALA A 70 -4.65 1.36 -12.08
N LYS A 71 -4.52 2.66 -11.81
CA LYS A 71 -3.74 3.58 -12.65
C LYS A 71 -2.26 3.21 -12.62
N ILE A 72 -1.68 3.04 -11.43
CA ILE A 72 -0.27 2.66 -11.28
C ILE A 72 0.02 1.29 -11.89
N ALA A 73 -0.88 0.32 -11.76
CA ALA A 73 -0.74 -0.98 -12.41
C ALA A 73 -0.66 -0.90 -13.94
N LYS A 74 -1.39 0.03 -14.57
CA LYS A 74 -1.30 0.28 -16.01
C LYS A 74 0.04 0.89 -16.42
N GLU A 75 0.59 1.79 -15.60
CA GLU A 75 1.89 2.43 -15.85
C GLU A 75 3.07 1.45 -15.66
N VAL A 76 2.95 0.58 -14.65
CA VAL A 76 4.00 -0.42 -14.36
C VAL A 76 3.94 -1.60 -15.33
N GLY A 77 2.74 -2.02 -15.72
CA GLY A 77 2.50 -3.24 -16.48
C GLY A 77 2.55 -4.49 -15.61
N GLN A 78 2.40 -5.66 -16.23
CA GLN A 78 2.38 -6.94 -15.52
C GLN A 78 3.76 -7.26 -14.92
N LEU A 79 3.80 -7.51 -13.61
CA LEU A 79 5.01 -7.99 -12.95
C LEU A 79 5.20 -9.49 -13.21
N PRO A 80 6.46 -9.99 -13.30
CA PRO A 80 6.76 -11.39 -13.62
C PRO A 80 6.20 -12.42 -12.62
N TYR A 81 5.83 -11.98 -11.42
CA TYR A 81 5.28 -12.83 -10.34
C TYR A 81 3.78 -12.61 -10.08
N GLN A 82 3.14 -11.69 -10.82
CA GLN A 82 1.71 -11.42 -10.68
C GLN A 82 0.91 -12.45 -11.47
N ASN A 83 0.30 -13.38 -10.73
CA ASN A 83 -0.73 -14.25 -11.26
C ASN A 83 -2.01 -13.42 -11.47
N THR A 84 -2.63 -13.49 -12.64
CA THR A 84 -3.75 -12.64 -13.06
C THR A 84 -5.05 -12.85 -12.27
N ASN A 85 -5.05 -13.78 -11.30
CA ASN A 85 -6.21 -14.17 -10.49
C ASN A 85 -6.19 -13.63 -9.05
N THR A 86 -5.20 -12.83 -8.62
CA THR A 86 -5.11 -12.38 -7.23
C THR A 86 -5.80 -11.03 -7.01
N GLY A 87 -7.12 -11.00 -7.22
CA GLY A 87 -8.00 -9.96 -6.69
C GLY A 87 -8.30 -10.24 -5.22
N GLY A 88 -7.34 -9.94 -4.34
CA GLY A 88 -7.48 -10.10 -2.89
C GLY A 88 -8.52 -9.12 -2.32
N SER A 89 -9.77 -9.53 -2.31
CA SER A 89 -10.88 -8.87 -1.61
C SER A 89 -10.81 -9.23 -0.13
N CYS A 90 -10.30 -8.35 0.73
CA CYS A 90 -10.68 -8.37 2.13
C CYS A 90 -11.92 -7.50 2.32
N GLY A 91 -13.11 -8.07 2.04
CA GLY A 91 -14.40 -7.49 2.44
C GLY A 91 -15.51 -7.43 1.39
N SER A 92 -15.34 -8.05 0.22
CA SER A 92 -16.41 -8.38 -0.74
C SER A 92 -16.58 -9.88 -0.87
#